data_AF-A0A7Y4GSW5-F1
#
_entry.id   AF-A0A7Y4GSW5-F1
#
_cell.length_a   1.000
_cell.length_b   1.000
_cell.length_c   1.000
_cell.angle_alpha   90.00
_cell.angle_beta   90.00
_cell.angle_gamma   90.00
#
_symmetry.space_group_name_H-M   'P 1'
#
loop_
_entity.id
_entity.type
_entity.pdbx_description
1 polymer ?
#
loop_
_entity_poly.entity_id
_entity_poly.type
_entity_poly.pdbx_seq_one_letter_code
_entity_poly.pdbx_strand_id
1 'polypeptide(L)'
;MARAGKPTWFVGAVPSWSSLTMSENHTVICAACKLTLTGPENPSPADIFSCPQCQAGDTYEAVMKEVKSYATEQAAKRLQAHMKGIATGNKFTYKPGRIETRNYRFIIDGM
;
A
#
# COMPACT_ATOMS: atom_id res chain seq x y z
N MET A 1 29.24 -38.87 36.63
CA MET A 1 28.14 -38.06 37.21
C MET A 1 28.43 -36.60 36.93
N ALA A 2 27.57 -35.86 36.23
CA ALA A 2 27.81 -34.46 35.91
C ALA A 2 26.49 -33.66 35.91
N ARG A 3 26.37 -32.70 36.83
CA ARG A 3 26.28 -31.24 36.54
C ARG A 3 25.79 -30.50 37.78
N ALA A 4 26.59 -29.51 38.15
CA ALA A 4 26.41 -28.60 39.26
C ALA A 4 25.34 -27.52 38.96
N GLY A 5 24.95 -26.82 40.03
CA GLY A 5 23.82 -25.90 40.12
C GLY A 5 23.93 -24.56 39.38
N LYS A 6 22.77 -23.88 39.39
CA LYS A 6 22.39 -22.57 38.82
C LYS A 6 23.32 -21.42 39.29
N PRO A 7 23.31 -20.26 38.60
CA PRO A 7 22.36 -19.21 39.02
C PRO A 7 21.80 -18.33 37.89
N THR A 8 20.53 -17.99 38.05
CA THR A 8 19.79 -16.93 37.35
C THR A 8 20.32 -15.55 37.77
N TRP A 9 20.75 -14.74 36.80
CA TRP A 9 21.08 -13.32 37.01
C TRP A 9 20.38 -12.47 35.96
N PHE A 10 19.61 -11.50 36.45
CA PHE A 10 18.96 -10.41 35.74
C PHE A 10 19.97 -9.51 35.02
N VAL A 11 19.69 -9.15 33.76
CA VAL A 11 20.00 -7.83 33.17
C VAL A 11 18.90 -7.60 32.14
N GLY A 12 17.94 -6.71 32.39
CA GLY A 12 18.06 -5.31 32.00
C GLY A 12 17.36 -5.09 30.66
N ALA A 13 16.23 -4.38 30.69
CA ALA A 13 15.48 -3.99 29.51
C ALA A 13 16.32 -3.11 28.55
N VAL A 14 16.26 -3.43 27.25
CA VAL A 14 16.19 -2.43 26.17
C VAL A 14 15.28 -3.01 25.07
N PRO A 15 14.05 -2.50 24.86
CA PRO A 15 13.31 -2.76 23.64
C PRO A 15 13.84 -1.77 22.59
N SER A 16 14.64 -2.23 21.64
CA SER A 16 15.21 -1.32 20.63
C SER A 16 15.35 -2.02 19.29
N TRP A 17 14.28 -1.88 18.51
CA TRP A 17 14.32 -1.66 17.06
C TRP A 17 15.20 -2.61 16.23
N SER A 18 14.66 -3.80 15.93
CA SER A 18 14.93 -4.47 14.64
C SER A 18 13.69 -4.55 13.74
N SER A 19 12.72 -3.67 13.98
CA SER A 19 11.75 -3.30 12.95
C SER A 19 12.42 -2.27 12.05
N LEU A 20 13.24 -2.75 11.10
CA LEU A 20 13.50 -2.00 9.88
C LEU A 20 12.14 -1.74 9.23
N THR A 21 11.63 -0.56 9.52
CA THR A 21 10.40 0.02 9.03
C THR A 21 10.65 0.50 7.61
N MET A 22 10.26 -0.32 6.64
CA MET A 22 9.88 0.04 5.27
C MET A 22 9.09 -1.18 4.78
N SER A 23 7.76 -1.18 4.70
CA SER A 23 6.91 -0.15 4.15
C SER A 23 5.58 -0.10 4.90
N GLU A 24 4.91 1.04 4.87
CA GLU A 24 3.47 1.11 5.10
C GLU A 24 2.80 -0.09 4.40
N ASN A 25 2.16 -0.97 5.18
CA ASN A 25 1.43 -2.15 4.68
C ASN A 25 0.16 -1.65 3.98
N HIS A 26 0.34 -1.04 2.81
CA HIS A 26 -0.74 -0.70 1.91
C HIS A 26 -1.30 -2.01 1.34
N THR A 27 -2.40 -2.47 1.93
CA THR A 27 -3.09 -3.67 1.49
C THR A 27 -3.74 -3.41 0.13
N VAL A 28 -3.41 -4.25 -0.84
CA VAL A 28 -4.05 -4.21 -2.16
C VAL A 28 -5.41 -4.87 -2.06
N ILE A 29 -6.45 -4.14 -2.45
CA ILE A 29 -7.84 -4.60 -2.44
C ILE A 29 -8.45 -4.52 -3.84
N CYS A 30 -9.46 -5.35 -4.08
CA CYS A 30 -10.30 -5.23 -5.26
C CYS A 30 -11.13 -3.94 -5.18
N ALA A 31 -11.09 -3.11 -6.21
CA ALA A 31 -11.84 -1.85 -6.26
C ALA A 31 -13.36 -2.06 -6.22
N ALA A 32 -13.84 -3.16 -6.82
CA ALA A 32 -15.28 -3.48 -6.87
C ALA A 32 -15.79 -4.07 -5.54
N CYS A 33 -15.08 -5.06 -5.00
CA CYS A 33 -15.52 -5.79 -3.81
C CYS A 33 -14.99 -5.21 -2.49
N LYS A 34 -13.97 -4.35 -2.54
CA LYS A 34 -13.24 -3.81 -1.37
C LYS A 34 -12.67 -4.88 -0.45
N LEU A 35 -12.34 -6.04 -1.01
CA LEU A 35 -11.75 -7.18 -0.31
C LEU A 35 -10.28 -7.31 -0.68
N THR A 36 -9.48 -7.81 0.24
CA THR A 36 -8.08 -8.15 0.00
C THR A 36 -7.98 -9.23 -1.07
N LEU A 37 -6.97 -9.10 -1.93
CA LEU A 37 -6.68 -10.13 -2.91
C LEU A 37 -6.09 -11.35 -2.21
N THR A 38 -6.49 -12.53 -2.66
CA THR A 38 -5.90 -13.79 -2.22
C THR A 38 -4.81 -14.18 -3.21
N GLY A 39 -3.64 -14.56 -2.69
CA GLY A 39 -2.48 -14.98 -3.47
C GLY A 39 -1.47 -15.73 -2.60
N PRO A 40 -0.43 -16.30 -3.21
CA PRO A 40 0.62 -17.04 -2.48
C PRO A 40 1.43 -16.10 -1.57
N GLU A 41 1.87 -16.62 -0.41
CA GLU A 41 2.64 -15.84 0.59
C GLU A 41 3.99 -15.33 0.07
N ASN A 42 4.60 -16.05 -0.88
CA ASN A 42 5.79 -15.61 -1.61
C ASN A 42 5.43 -15.38 -3.08
N PRO A 43 4.97 -14.17 -3.45
CA PRO A 43 4.53 -13.90 -4.80
C PRO A 43 5.70 -13.78 -5.78
N SER A 44 5.63 -14.59 -6.83
CA SER A 44 6.37 -14.43 -8.07
C SER A 44 5.61 -13.49 -9.01
N PRO A 45 6.28 -12.81 -9.96
CA PRO A 45 5.63 -11.88 -10.88
C PRO A 45 4.55 -12.53 -11.75
N ALA A 46 4.66 -13.84 -12.00
CA ALA A 46 3.70 -14.64 -12.75
C ALA A 46 2.55 -15.21 -11.89
N ASP A 47 2.62 -15.09 -10.56
CA ASP A 47 1.58 -15.62 -9.68
C ASP A 47 0.30 -14.80 -9.80
N ILE A 48 -0.83 -15.50 -9.79
CA ILE A 48 -2.14 -14.90 -10.00
C ILE A 48 -2.72 -14.47 -8.65
N PHE A 49 -3.03 -13.19 -8.54
CA PHE A 49 -3.77 -12.61 -7.42
C PHE A 49 -5.22 -12.45 -7.83
N SER A 50 -6.14 -13.00 -7.05
CA SER A 50 -7.56 -12.99 -7.38
C SER A 50 -8.41 -12.48 -6.23
N CYS A 51 -9.49 -11.76 -6.55
CA CYS A 51 -10.50 -11.42 -5.58
C CYS A 51 -11.40 -12.64 -5.29
N PRO A 52 -11.61 -13.01 -4.02
CA PRO A 52 -12.42 -14.18 -3.67
C PRO A 52 -13.92 -14.03 -4.01
N GLN A 53 -14.41 -12.80 -4.23
CA GLN A 53 -15.84 -12.53 -4.39
C GLN A 53 -16.26 -12.31 -5.85
N CYS A 54 -15.48 -11.58 -6.65
CA CYS A 54 -15.79 -11.33 -8.06
C CYS A 54 -14.90 -12.09 -9.05
N GLN A 55 -13.93 -12.88 -8.55
CA GLN A 55 -12.96 -13.63 -9.36
C GLN A 55 -12.12 -12.76 -10.29
N ALA A 56 -12.16 -11.43 -10.15
CA ALA A 56 -11.25 -10.54 -10.83
C ALA A 56 -9.84 -10.83 -10.31
N GLY A 57 -9.00 -11.37 -11.18
CA GLY A 57 -7.62 -11.65 -10.88
C GLY A 57 -6.72 -11.39 -12.08
N ASP A 58 -5.46 -11.14 -11.78
CA ASP A 58 -4.40 -10.88 -12.74
C ASP A 58 -3.06 -11.29 -12.12
N THR A 59 -2.00 -11.29 -12.92
CA THR A 59 -0.66 -11.58 -12.42
C THR A 59 -0.21 -10.51 -11.41
N TYR A 60 0.62 -10.89 -10.44
CA TYR A 60 1.14 -9.98 -9.43
C TYR A 60 1.78 -8.74 -10.05
N GLU A 61 2.54 -8.91 -11.13
CA GLU A 61 3.15 -7.80 -11.85
C GLU A 61 2.10 -6.84 -12.42
N ALA A 62 1.05 -7.35 -13.06
CA ALA A 62 -0.03 -6.55 -13.62
C ALA A 62 -0.81 -5.81 -12.52
N VAL A 63 -1.16 -6.50 -11.43
CA VAL A 63 -1.82 -5.93 -10.25
C VAL A 63 -0.97 -4.80 -9.68
N MET A 64 0.32 -5.03 -9.43
CA MET A 64 1.23 -4.02 -8.87
C MET A 64 1.42 -2.84 -9.81
N LYS A 65 1.47 -3.05 -11.13
CA LYS A 65 1.56 -1.98 -12.13
C LYS A 65 0.31 -1.11 -12.13
N GLU A 66 -0.87 -1.73 -12.03
CA GLU A 66 -2.14 -1.03 -11.96
C GLU A 66 -2.27 -0.23 -10.67
N VAL A 67 -1.96 -0.86 -9.53
CA VAL A 67 -1.93 -0.24 -8.20
C VAL A 67 -0.98 0.95 -8.14
N LYS A 68 0.23 0.84 -8.70
CA LYS A 68 1.18 1.97 -8.81
C LYS A 68 0.58 3.12 -9.62
N SER A 69 -0.13 2.81 -10.69
CA SER A 69 -0.79 3.83 -11.53
C SER A 69 -1.93 4.51 -10.76
N TYR A 70 -2.72 3.76 -9.99
CA TYR A 70 -3.73 4.32 -9.10
C TYR A 70 -3.12 5.26 -8.06
N ALA A 71 -2.04 4.84 -7.41
CA ALA A 71 -1.36 5.62 -6.40
C ALA A 71 -0.82 6.95 -6.96
N THR A 72 -0.22 6.94 -8.16
CA THR A 72 0.27 8.16 -8.80
C THR A 72 -0.86 9.10 -9.20
N GLU A 73 -1.98 8.57 -9.73
CA GLU A 73 -3.16 9.39 -10.03
C GLU A 73 -3.78 10.01 -8.78
N GLN A 74 -3.88 9.26 -7.67
CA GLN A 74 -4.39 9.80 -6.41
C GLN A 74 -3.47 10.87 -5.82
N ALA A 75 -2.15 10.66 -5.87
CA ALA A 75 -1.19 11.67 -5.44
C ALA A 75 -1.33 12.96 -6.26
N ALA A 76 -1.46 12.84 -7.59
CA ALA A 76 -1.67 13.98 -8.48
C ALA A 76 -3.00 14.70 -8.19
N LYS A 77 -4.09 13.96 -7.98
CA LYS A 77 -5.42 14.53 -7.61
C LYS A 77 -5.37 15.29 -6.30
N ARG A 78 -4.74 14.72 -5.26
CA ARG A 78 -4.55 15.38 -3.96
C ARG A 78 -3.73 16.66 -4.11
N LEU A 79 -2.61 16.61 -4.84
CA LEU A 79 -1.79 17.80 -5.10
C LEU A 79 -2.59 18.89 -5.83
N GLN A 80 -3.34 18.53 -6.88
CA GLN A 80 -4.20 19.49 -7.59
C GLN A 80 -5.27 20.10 -6.68
N ALA A 81 -5.88 19.31 -5.79
CA ALA A 81 -6.84 19.80 -4.82
C ALA A 81 -6.22 20.82 -3.86
N HIS A 82 -5.01 20.55 -3.35
CA HIS A 82 -4.25 21.50 -2.53
C HIS A 82 -3.91 22.79 -3.29
N MET A 83 -3.41 22.68 -4.52
CA MET A 83 -3.09 23.84 -5.35
C MET A 83 -4.33 24.68 -5.67
N LYS A 84 -5.47 24.03 -5.94
CA LYS A 84 -6.76 24.71 -6.14
C LYS A 84 -7.19 25.46 -4.88
N GLY A 85 -7.04 24.85 -3.70
CA GLY A 85 -7.32 25.50 -2.41
C GLY A 85 -6.50 26.79 -2.21
N ILE A 86 -5.20 26.74 -2.51
CA ILE A 86 -4.29 27.90 -2.40
C ILE A 86 -4.64 28.97 -3.45
N ALA A 87 -4.90 28.55 -4.68
CA ALA A 87 -5.25 29.45 -5.78
C ALA A 87 -6.62 30.13 -5.62
N THR A 88 -7.53 29.56 -4.82
CA THR A 88 -8.84 30.19 -4.56
C THR A 88 -8.71 31.41 -3.63
N GLY A 89 -7.62 31.50 -2.84
CA GLY A 89 -7.34 32.64 -1.95
C GLY A 89 -6.59 33.81 -2.61
N ASN A 90 -5.95 33.60 -3.76
CA ASN A 90 -5.17 34.62 -4.47
C ASN A 90 -5.70 34.81 -5.89
N LYS A 91 -5.53 35.99 -6.51
CA LYS A 91 -6.00 36.30 -7.88
C LYS A 91 -5.32 35.47 -9.01
N PHE A 92 -4.65 34.36 -8.67
CA PHE A 92 -3.93 33.53 -9.62
C PHE A 92 -4.84 32.41 -10.14
N THR A 93 -5.19 32.47 -11.43
CA THR A 93 -6.01 31.44 -12.08
C THR A 93 -5.17 30.17 -12.31
N TYR A 94 -5.30 29.19 -11.42
CA TYR A 94 -4.73 27.86 -11.61
C TYR A 94 -5.54 27.07 -12.66
N LYS A 95 -4.89 26.68 -13.76
CA LYS A 95 -5.45 25.78 -14.78
C LYS A 95 -4.78 24.41 -14.65
N PRO A 96 -5.36 23.46 -13.88
CA PRO A 96 -4.79 22.12 -13.82
C PRO A 96 -4.84 21.45 -15.20
N GLY A 97 -3.80 20.68 -15.52
CA GLY A 97 -3.87 19.71 -16.61
C GLY A 97 -4.95 18.66 -16.32
N ARG A 98 -5.65 18.19 -17.36
CA ARG A 98 -6.73 17.20 -17.23
C ARG A 98 -6.15 15.87 -16.75
N ILE A 99 -6.40 15.52 -15.48
CA ILE A 99 -6.17 14.15 -14.99
C ILE A 99 -7.36 13.33 -15.45
N GLU A 100 -7.14 12.40 -16.37
CA GLU A 100 -8.17 11.43 -16.76
C GLU A 100 -8.41 10.48 -15.59
N THR A 101 -9.66 10.28 -15.20
CA THR A 101 -9.99 9.27 -14.17
C THR A 101 -10.07 7.92 -14.85
N ARG A 102 -9.06 7.08 -14.62
CA ARG A 102 -9.09 5.68 -15.06
C ARG A 102 -9.89 4.84 -14.07
N ASN A 103 -10.62 3.85 -14.58
CA ASN A 103 -11.26 2.84 -13.76
C ASN A 103 -10.23 1.75 -13.45
N TYR A 104 -9.77 1.72 -12.20
CA TYR A 104 -8.86 0.69 -11.70
C TYR A 104 -9.65 -0.48 -11.12
N ARG A 105 -9.20 -1.70 -11.39
CA ARG A 105 -9.74 -2.95 -10.83
C ARG A 105 -9.10 -3.23 -9.46
N PHE A 106 -7.87 -2.78 -9.24
CA PHE A 106 -7.11 -2.95 -8.01
C PHE A 106 -6.67 -1.60 -7.44
N ILE A 107 -6.87 -1.41 -6.13
CA ILE A 107 -6.55 -0.17 -5.42
C ILE A 107 -5.85 -0.46 -4.10
N ILE A 108 -5.29 0.60 -3.49
CA ILE A 108 -4.69 0.56 -2.16
C ILE A 108 -5.74 0.94 -1.13
N ASP A 109 -5.87 0.14 -0.07
CA ASP A 109 -6.70 0.49 1.08
C ASP A 109 -6.11 1.71 1.81
N GLY A 110 -6.95 2.72 2.08
CA GLY A 110 -6.56 3.93 2.81
C GLY A 110 -6.05 5.12 1.96
N MET A 111 -6.11 5.06 0.63
CA MET A 111 -5.84 6.20 -0.26
C MET A 111 -7.10 6.91 -0.77
#